data_AF-A0A9P3HA62-F1
#
_entry.id   AF-A0A9P3HA62-F1
#
_cell.length_a   1.000
_cell.length_b   1.000
_cell.length_c   1.000
_cell.angle_alpha   90.00
_cell.angle_beta   90.00
_cell.angle_gamma   90.00
#
_symmetry.space_group_name_H-M   'P 1'
#
loop_
_entity.id
_entity.type
_entity.pdbx_description
1 polymer ?
#
loop_
_entity_poly.entity_id
_entity_poly.type
_entity_poly.pdbx_seq_one_letter_code
_entity_poly.pdbx_strand_id
1 'polypeptide(L)'
;MAFRMPQLSKSVIPMMDRVLVQRIKPMQKTASGLYIPEKAQESLNEGFVIAVGKGLVTSEGKVIPSELKQGDKVLLPAYGGSAVKVDNEEFILFRDSEILAKIE
;
A
#
# COMPACT_ATOMS: atom_id res chain seq x y z
N MET A 1 -11.79 -0.69 -16.69
CA MET A 1 -10.55 0.11 -16.69
C MET A 1 -9.53 -0.69 -15.89
N ALA A 2 -8.64 -1.43 -16.56
CA ALA A 2 -7.70 -2.31 -15.85
C ALA A 2 -6.62 -1.45 -15.18
N PHE A 3 -6.59 -1.45 -13.85
CA PHE A 3 -5.48 -0.87 -13.10
C PHE A 3 -4.22 -1.65 -13.45
N ARG A 4 -3.37 -1.07 -14.31
CA ARG A 4 -2.09 -1.66 -14.69
C ARG A 4 -1.19 -1.58 -13.46
N MET A 5 -1.03 -2.71 -12.76
CA MET A 5 -0.07 -2.80 -11.66
C MET A 5 1.31 -2.31 -12.15
N PRO A 6 1.92 -1.32 -11.49
CA PRO A 6 3.26 -0.89 -11.86
C PRO A 6 4.21 -2.08 -11.71
N GLN A 7 5.04 -2.35 -12.71
CA GLN A 7 6.05 -3.42 -12.72
C GLN A 7 7.24 -3.11 -11.77
N LEU A 8 6.99 -2.34 -10.69
CA LEU A 8 8.01 -1.82 -9.78
C LEU A 8 8.45 -2.80 -8.69
N SER A 9 7.90 -4.01 -8.64
CA SER A 9 8.35 -5.06 -7.71
C SER A 9 9.83 -5.44 -7.86
N LYS A 10 10.53 -4.94 -8.90
CA LYS A 10 11.97 -5.20 -9.11
C LYS A 10 12.92 -4.19 -8.44
N SER A 11 12.48 -3.00 -8.02
CA SER A 11 13.41 -1.94 -7.56
C SER A 11 13.42 -1.73 -6.03
N VAL A 12 12.36 -2.13 -5.32
CA VAL A 12 12.27 -1.97 -3.85
C VAL A 12 11.83 -3.28 -3.23
N ILE A 13 12.71 -3.87 -2.42
CA ILE A 13 12.45 -5.11 -1.68
C ILE A 13 12.27 -4.75 -0.20
N PRO A 14 11.05 -4.85 0.36
CA PRO A 14 10.84 -4.63 1.78
C PRO A 14 11.60 -5.65 2.63
N MET A 15 12.21 -5.19 3.72
CA MET A 15 12.89 -6.07 4.68
C MET A 15 11.97 -6.49 5.82
N MET A 16 12.21 -7.67 6.38
CA MET A 16 11.48 -8.20 7.54
C MET A 16 9.96 -8.24 7.27
N ASP A 17 9.16 -7.76 8.21
CA ASP A 17 7.70 -7.67 8.21
C ASP A 17 7.18 -6.42 7.50
N ARG A 18 7.95 -5.79 6.62
CA ARG A 18 7.51 -4.56 5.96
C ARG A 18 6.70 -4.83 4.70
N VAL A 19 5.72 -3.97 4.46
CA VAL A 19 4.80 -4.02 3.34
C VAL A 19 4.85 -2.68 2.58
N LEU A 20 5.19 -2.74 1.30
CA LEU A 20 5.20 -1.57 0.42
C LEU A 20 3.83 -1.42 -0.23
N VAL A 21 3.21 -0.27 -0.05
CA VAL A 21 1.85 0.02 -0.53
C VAL A 21 1.83 1.26 -1.40
N GLN A 22 1.03 1.22 -2.46
CA GLN A 22 0.64 2.40 -3.23
C GLN A 22 -0.77 2.82 -2.84
N ARG A 23 -0.95 4.06 -2.36
CA ARG A 23 -2.27 4.59 -1.99
C ARG A 23 -3.16 4.73 -3.22
N ILE A 24 -4.44 4.39 -3.06
CA ILE A 24 -5.45 4.67 -4.08
C ILE A 24 -5.70 6.17 -4.09
N LYS A 25 -5.49 6.80 -5.26
CA LYS A 25 -5.79 8.22 -5.44
C LYS A 25 -7.29 8.39 -5.67
N PRO A 26 -7.97 9.30 -4.94
CA PRO A 26 -9.38 9.57 -5.17
C PRO A 26 -9.59 10.13 -6.59
N MET A 27 -10.75 9.84 -7.16
CA MET A 27 -11.12 10.32 -8.49
C MET A 27 -11.32 11.84 -8.45
N GLN A 28 -10.56 12.60 -9.24
CA GLN A 28 -10.64 14.07 -9.25
C GLN A 28 -11.87 14.61 -10.01
N LYS A 29 -12.48 13.81 -10.88
CA LYS A 29 -13.64 14.19 -11.69
C LYS A 29 -14.70 13.09 -11.68
N THR A 30 -15.97 13.45 -11.52
CA THR A 30 -17.08 12.49 -11.69
C THR A 30 -17.18 12.01 -13.13
N ALA A 31 -17.94 10.93 -13.37
CA ALA A 31 -18.22 10.44 -14.74
C ALA A 31 -18.90 11.50 -15.64
N SER A 32 -19.59 12.48 -15.03
CA SER A 32 -20.21 13.62 -15.70
C SER A 32 -19.28 14.82 -15.91
N GLY A 33 -18.01 14.75 -15.48
CA GLY A 33 -17.01 15.79 -15.66
C GLY A 33 -16.96 16.88 -14.57
N LEU A 34 -17.74 16.74 -13.48
CA LEU A 34 -17.71 17.68 -12.35
C LEU A 34 -16.43 17.48 -11.55
N TYR A 35 -15.76 18.59 -11.21
CA TYR A 35 -14.57 18.58 -10.36
C TYR A 35 -14.98 18.34 -8.91
N ILE A 36 -14.37 17.35 -8.26
CA ILE A 36 -14.62 17.07 -6.85
C ILE A 36 -13.65 17.94 -6.03
N PRO A 37 -14.15 18.80 -5.13
CA PRO A 37 -13.29 19.60 -4.26
C PRO A 37 -12.36 18.69 -3.44
N GLU A 38 -11.09 19.07 -3.29
CA GLU A 38 -10.09 18.30 -2.53
C GLU A 38 -10.54 18.01 -1.09
N LYS A 39 -11.34 18.90 -0.48
CA LYS A 39 -11.92 18.73 0.86
C LYS A 39 -13.01 17.65 0.95
N ALA A 40 -13.67 17.29 -0.15
CA ALA A 40 -14.68 16.24 -0.20
C ALA A 40 -14.08 14.85 -0.50
N GLN A 41 -12.76 14.79 -0.74
CA GLN A 41 -12.00 13.54 -0.89
C GLN A 41 -11.49 13.10 0.48
N GLU A 42 -12.40 12.92 1.43
CA GLU A 42 -12.07 12.30 2.72
C GLU A 42 -11.62 10.86 2.49
N SER A 43 -10.30 10.71 2.49
CA SER A 43 -9.50 9.56 2.90
C SER A 43 -10.12 8.18 2.65
N LEU A 44 -10.15 7.74 1.39
CA LEU A 44 -9.94 6.31 1.17
C LEU A 44 -8.52 6.02 1.65
N ASN A 45 -8.39 5.64 2.92
CA ASN A 45 -7.14 5.13 3.48
C ASN A 45 -6.95 3.71 2.97
N GLU A 46 -6.97 3.54 1.65
CA GLU A 46 -6.86 2.27 0.97
C GLU A 46 -5.64 2.29 0.06
N GLY A 47 -5.07 1.12 -0.16
CA GLY A 47 -3.92 0.96 -1.03
C GLY A 47 -3.85 -0.42 -1.64
N PHE A 48 -3.00 -0.54 -2.65
CA PHE A 48 -2.61 -1.82 -3.23
C PHE A 48 -1.22 -2.21 -2.74
N VAL A 49 -1.07 -3.46 -2.31
CA VAL A 49 0.22 -4.04 -1.94
C VAL A 49 1.09 -4.20 -3.19
N ILE A 50 2.26 -3.56 -3.18
CA ILE A 50 3.23 -3.61 -4.29
C ILE A 50 4.28 -4.68 -4.04
N ALA A 51 4.74 -4.81 -2.79
CA ALA A 51 5.70 -5.82 -2.38
C ALA A 51 5.58 -6.11 -0.88
N VAL A 52 5.96 -7.31 -0.48
CA VAL A 52 5.93 -7.80 0.90
C VAL A 52 7.31 -8.34 1.25
N GLY A 53 7.78 -8.03 2.45
CA GLY A 53 9.02 -8.59 2.97
C GLY A 53 8.89 -10.07 3.31
N LYS A 54 9.96 -10.66 3.84
CA LYS A 54 9.98 -12.09 4.18
C LYS A 54 9.03 -12.45 5.33
N GLY A 55 8.63 -11.47 6.14
CA GLY A 55 7.82 -11.67 7.33
C GLY A 55 8.55 -11.32 8.63
N LEU A 56 7.83 -11.46 9.74
CA LEU A 56 8.33 -11.15 11.08
C LEU A 56 9.37 -12.19 11.52
N VAL A 57 10.53 -11.72 11.98
CA VAL A 57 11.55 -12.59 12.58
C VAL A 57 11.33 -12.63 14.09
N THR A 58 11.06 -13.82 14.62
CA THR A 58 10.88 -14.01 16.07
C THR A 58 12.22 -13.93 16.81
N SER A 59 12.17 -13.83 18.14
CA SER A 59 13.37 -13.90 19.01
C SER A 59 14.15 -15.21 18.87
N GLU A 60 13.49 -16.28 18.41
CA GLU A 60 14.09 -17.59 18.14
C GLU A 60 14.70 -17.69 16.72
N GLY A 61 14.60 -16.62 15.92
CA GLY A 61 15.08 -16.58 14.53
C GLY A 61 14.15 -17.24 13.51
N LYS A 62 12.93 -17.63 13.89
CA LYS A 62 11.93 -18.16 12.96
C LYS A 62 11.28 -17.01 12.19
N VAL A 63 10.92 -17.27 10.93
CA VAL A 63 10.21 -16.30 10.10
C VAL A 63 8.72 -16.65 10.06
N ILE A 64 7.87 -15.70 10.43
CA ILE A 64 6.42 -15.76 10.28
C ILE A 64 6.06 -14.94 9.04
N PRO A 65 5.63 -15.57 7.93
CA PRO A 65 5.30 -14.86 6.70
C PRO A 65 4.06 -13.98 6.89
N SER A 66 4.00 -12.88 6.13
CA SER A 66 2.80 -12.02 6.07
C SER A 66 1.66 -12.75 5.36
N GLU A 67 0.43 -12.45 5.76
CA GLU A 67 -0.80 -12.94 5.10
C GLU A 67 -1.13 -12.16 3.82
N LEU A 68 -0.45 -11.03 3.60
CA LEU A 68 -0.62 -10.18 2.42
C LEU A 68 0.23 -10.68 1.26
N LYS A 69 -0.26 -10.45 0.05
CA LYS A 69 0.47 -10.70 -1.20
C LYS A 69 0.40 -9.48 -2.10
N GLN A 70 1.33 -9.41 -3.05
CA GLN A 70 1.31 -8.41 -4.10
C GLN A 70 -0.06 -8.41 -4.81
N GLY A 71 -0.63 -7.22 -5.00
CA GLY A 71 -1.93 -7.00 -5.62
C GLY A 71 -3.12 -6.98 -4.65
N ASP A 72 -2.94 -7.38 -3.39
CA ASP A 72 -4.00 -7.27 -2.39
C ASP A 72 -4.40 -5.81 -2.18
N LYS A 73 -5.70 -5.57 -2.03
CA LYS A 73 -6.25 -4.29 -1.61
C LYS A 73 -6.33 -4.28 -0.08
N VAL A 74 -5.85 -3.22 0.54
CA VAL A 74 -5.75 -3.13 2.01
C VAL A 74 -6.26 -1.80 2.54
N LEU A 75 -6.78 -1.84 3.76
CA LEU A 75 -7.11 -0.68 4.58
C LEU A 75 -5.87 -0.26 5.38
N LEU A 76 -5.50 1.00 5.26
CA LEU A 76 -4.32 1.62 5.84
C LEU A 76 -4.71 2.42 7.10
N PRO A 77 -3.79 2.52 8.07
CA PRO A 77 -3.99 3.40 9.21
C PRO A 77 -3.99 4.87 8.76
N ALA A 78 -4.66 5.73 9.52
CA ALA A 78 -4.70 7.17 9.25
C ALA A 78 -3.32 7.83 9.32
N TYR A 79 -2.42 7.28 10.13
CA TYR A 79 -1.08 7.78 10.40
C TYR A 79 -0.06 6.63 10.42
N GLY A 80 1.22 6.99 10.37
CA GLY A 80 2.30 6.02 10.35
C GLY A 80 2.76 5.67 8.94
N GLY A 81 3.61 4.66 8.86
CA GLY A 81 4.35 4.33 7.65
C GLY A 81 5.46 5.34 7.31
N SER A 82 6.33 4.93 6.40
CA SER A 82 7.43 5.77 5.88
C SER A 82 7.21 6.03 4.40
N ALA A 83 7.28 7.29 3.99
CA ALA A 83 7.20 7.65 2.57
C ALA A 83 8.45 7.15 1.83
N VAL A 84 8.24 6.51 0.69
CA VAL A 84 9.29 6.00 -0.19
C VAL A 84 9.02 6.53 -1.59
N LYS A 85 10.03 7.17 -2.21
CA LYS A 85 9.95 7.64 -3.60
C LYS A 85 10.94 6.89 -4.46
N VAL A 86 10.46 6.26 -5.53
CA VAL A 86 11.28 5.56 -6.52
C VAL A 86 10.70 5.83 -7.90
N ASP A 87 11.55 6.17 -8.87
CA ASP A 87 11.14 6.40 -10.26
C ASP A 87 10.00 7.42 -10.43
N ASN A 88 9.97 8.46 -9.59
CA ASN A 88 8.91 9.48 -9.49
C ASN A 88 7.53 8.97 -9.04
N GLU A 89 7.45 7.72 -8.57
CA GLU A 89 6.27 7.18 -7.92
C GLU A 89 6.40 7.27 -6.39
N GLU A 90 5.28 7.52 -5.72
CA GLU A 90 5.20 7.61 -4.27
C GLU A 90 4.55 6.37 -3.70
N PHE A 91 5.23 5.77 -2.72
CA PHE A 91 4.79 4.60 -1.98
C PHE A 91 4.87 4.90 -0.49
N ILE A 92 4.23 4.03 0.30
CA ILE A 92 4.33 4.06 1.75
C ILE A 92 4.71 2.67 2.22
N LEU A 93 5.72 2.61 3.06
CA LEU A 93 6.21 1.40 3.69
C LEU A 93 5.63 1.31 5.09
N PHE A 94 4.82 0.28 5.35
CA PHE A 94 4.26 -0.02 6.66
C PHE A 94 4.93 -1.26 7.25
N ARG A 95 4.77 -1.48 8.55
CA ARG A 95 4.85 -2.85 9.09
C ARG A 95 3.56 -3.60 8.80
N ASP A 96 3.66 -4.91 8.64
CA ASP A 96 2.52 -5.80 8.44
C ASP A 96 1.47 -5.62 9.53
N SER A 97 1.91 -5.47 10.79
CA SER A 97 1.03 -5.23 11.95
C SER A 97 0.31 -3.88 11.96
N GLU A 98 0.71 -2.93 11.11
CA GLU A 98 0.05 -1.62 11.00
C GLU A 98 -1.10 -1.64 9.98
N ILE A 99 -1.15 -2.64 9.09
CA ILE A 99 -2.22 -2.78 8.11
C ILE A 99 -3.49 -3.23 8.83
N LEU A 100 -4.60 -2.51 8.60
CA LEU A 100 -5.81 -2.67 9.39
C LEU A 100 -6.69 -3.83 8.90
N ALA A 101 -6.78 -4.01 7.59
CA ALA A 101 -7.57 -5.06 6.98
C ALA A 101 -7.14 -5.33 5.54
N LYS A 102 -7.41 -6.54 5.06
CA LYS A 102 -7.46 -6.88 3.64
C LYS A 102 -8.90 -6.77 3.14
N ILE A 103 -9.10 -6.22 1.94
CA ILE A 103 -10.40 -6.01 1.31
C ILE A 103 -10.57 -7.05 0.19
N GLU A 104 -11.65 -7.82 0.22
CA GLU A 104 -12.05 -8.81 -0.81
C GLU A 104 -13.07 -8.25 -1.82
#